data_AF-A0A6F9BW62-F1
#
_entry.id   AF-A0A6F9BW62-F1
#
_cell.length_a   1.000
_cell.length_b   1.000
_cell.length_c   1.000
_cell.angle_alpha   90.00
_cell.angle_beta   90.00
_cell.angle_gamma   90.00
#
_symmetry.space_group_name_H-M   'P 1'
#
loop_
_entity.id
_entity.type
_entity.pdbx_description
1 polymer ?
#
loop_
_entity_poly.entity_id
_entity_poly.type
_entity_poly.pdbx_seq_one_letter_code
_entity_poly.pdbx_strand_id
1 'polypeptide(L)'
;MVLTGAAFYHRYSNMVLTGAAFYHRYYHYLYTHYLPASLLTMVDQMANCEDILMNFLVAAVTKLPPIKVTQKKQYKETMMQQGSKTSRWADPDHFAQRQTCMNSFSGWFGFMPLLHSQMRLDPVLFKDQVSILRKKYRDIERL
;
A
#
# COMPACT_ATOMS: atom_id res chain seq x y z
N MET A 1 -5.61 3.27 6.41
CA MET A 1 -4.28 3.36 5.78
C MET A 1 -4.41 4.20 4.51
N VAL A 2 -3.44 5.07 4.24
CA VAL A 2 -3.49 5.99 3.08
C VAL A 2 -2.37 5.65 2.12
N LEU A 3 -2.71 5.35 0.86
CA LEU A 3 -1.77 5.05 -0.22
C LEU A 3 -1.32 6.33 -0.90
N THR A 4 -0.02 6.54 -0.93
CA THR A 4 0.60 7.52 -1.81
C THR A 4 1.17 6.80 -3.04
N GLY A 5 0.81 7.26 -4.24
CA GLY A 5 1.71 7.12 -5.39
C GLY A 5 1.96 5.78 -6.10
N ALA A 6 1.51 4.59 -5.65
CA ALA A 6 1.97 3.34 -6.29
C ALA A 6 1.04 2.68 -7.34
N ALA A 7 -0.29 2.91 -7.31
CA ALA A 7 -1.22 2.12 -8.13
C ALA A 7 -2.35 2.95 -8.75
N PHE A 8 -1.99 3.92 -9.60
CA PHE A 8 -2.96 4.83 -10.22
C PHE A 8 -3.61 4.34 -11.50
N TYR A 9 -3.16 3.21 -12.05
CA TYR A 9 -3.76 2.66 -13.27
C TYR A 9 -5.06 1.88 -13.00
N HIS A 10 -5.29 1.41 -11.77
CA HIS A 10 -6.51 0.68 -11.42
C HIS A 10 -7.51 1.54 -10.65
N ARG A 11 -8.75 1.58 -11.16
CA ARG A 11 -9.88 2.33 -10.56
C ARG A 11 -10.20 1.85 -9.14
N TYR A 12 -10.16 0.54 -8.91
CA TYR A 12 -10.44 -0.08 -7.61
C TYR A 12 -9.13 -0.50 -6.92
N SER A 13 -9.01 -0.25 -5.61
CA SER A 13 -7.96 -0.86 -4.78
C SER A 13 -8.55 -1.38 -3.48
N ASN A 14 -8.13 -2.55 -3.07
CA ASN A 14 -8.40 -3.13 -1.76
C ASN A 14 -7.16 -3.15 -0.85
N MET A 15 -6.01 -2.72 -1.36
CA MET A 15 -4.72 -2.82 -0.69
C MET A 15 -3.80 -1.64 -1.01
N VAL A 16 -2.85 -1.41 -0.11
CA VAL A 16 -1.91 -0.29 -0.13
C VAL A 16 -0.50 -0.79 0.21
N LEU A 17 0.45 -0.57 -0.69
CA LEU A 17 1.85 -0.89 -0.42
C LEU A 17 2.39 0.04 0.67
N THR A 18 2.82 -0.54 1.78
CA THR A 18 3.46 0.13 2.95
C THR A 18 4.64 1.01 2.56
N GLY A 19 5.42 0.62 1.55
CA GLY A 19 6.60 1.36 1.06
C GLY A 19 6.28 2.76 0.51
N ALA A 20 5.01 3.05 0.22
CA ALA A 20 4.54 4.37 -0.17
C ALA A 20 3.24 4.72 0.56
N ALA A 21 3.14 4.42 1.86
CA ALA A 21 1.93 4.66 2.64
C ALA A 21 2.21 5.40 3.94
N PHE A 22 1.19 6.12 4.40
CA PHE A 22 1.13 6.64 5.76
C PHE A 22 -0.01 5.96 6.52
N TYR A 23 0.26 5.59 7.75
CA TYR A 23 -0.71 4.99 8.66
C TYR A 23 -0.38 5.38 10.10
N HIS A 24 -1.39 5.30 10.97
CA HIS A 24 -1.24 5.70 12.36
C HIS A 24 -0.32 4.72 13.12
N ARG A 25 0.57 5.24 13.98
CA ARG A 25 1.53 4.44 14.79
C ARG A 25 0.85 3.32 15.59
N TYR A 26 -0.39 3.56 16.03
CA TYR A 26 -1.22 2.56 16.71
C TYR A 26 -1.32 1.23 15.95
N TYR A 27 -1.48 1.26 14.61
CA TYR A 27 -1.57 0.03 13.84
C TYR A 27 -0.24 -0.71 13.74
N HIS A 28 0.88 0.02 13.80
CA HIS A 28 2.19 -0.59 13.93
C HIS A 28 2.32 -1.33 15.26
N TYR A 29 1.88 -0.71 16.36
CA TYR A 29 1.86 -1.36 17.68
C TYR A 29 1.03 -2.64 17.66
N LEU A 30 -0.18 -2.61 17.08
CA LEU A 30 -1.01 -3.81 16.93
C LEU A 30 -0.32 -4.88 16.07
N TYR A 31 0.36 -4.48 14.99
CA TYR A 31 1.08 -5.42 14.14
C TYR A 31 2.15 -6.18 14.94
N THR A 32 2.91 -5.47 15.77
CA THR A 32 4.02 -6.06 16.54
C THR A 32 3.53 -6.86 17.76
N HIS A 33 2.47 -6.41 18.44
CA HIS A 33 2.11 -6.94 19.76
C HIS A 33 0.81 -7.74 19.80
N TYR A 34 -0.10 -7.56 18.84
CA TYR A 34 -1.40 -8.23 18.82
C TYR A 34 -1.44 -9.41 17.84
N LEU A 35 -0.69 -9.34 16.74
CA LEU A 35 -0.63 -10.44 15.79
C LEU A 35 0.14 -11.62 16.39
N PRO A 36 -0.29 -12.87 16.12
CA PRO A 36 0.39 -14.06 16.61
C PRO A 36 1.76 -14.21 15.95
N ALA A 37 2.71 -14.76 16.71
CA ALA A 37 4.06 -15.01 16.23
C ALA A 37 4.10 -15.89 14.97
N SER A 38 3.13 -16.79 14.77
CA SER A 38 3.04 -17.63 13.58
C SER A 38 2.86 -16.84 12.28
N LEU A 39 2.03 -15.79 12.30
CA LEU A 39 1.82 -14.92 11.13
C LEU A 39 3.06 -14.06 10.84
N LEU A 40 3.69 -13.54 11.90
CA LEU A 40 4.92 -12.76 11.76
C LEU A 40 6.07 -13.63 11.20
N THR A 41 6.21 -14.85 11.72
CA THR A 41 7.20 -15.82 11.24
C THR A 41 6.96 -16.18 9.77
N MET A 42 5.70 -16.34 9.35
CA MET A 42 5.36 -16.58 7.95
C MET A 42 5.81 -15.42 7.04
N VAL A 43 5.53 -14.18 7.44
CA VAL A 43 5.98 -12.99 6.72
C VAL A 43 7.51 -12.93 6.63
N ASP A 44 8.21 -13.20 7.74
CA ASP A 44 9.67 -13.20 7.79
C ASP A 44 10.29 -14.28 6.89
N GLN A 45 9.74 -15.51 6.92
CA GLN A 45 10.20 -16.63 6.10
C GLN A 45 10.00 -16.37 4.61
N MET A 46 8.86 -15.77 4.24
CA MET A 46 8.55 -15.46 2.85
C MET A 46 9.26 -14.18 2.36
N ALA A 47 9.78 -13.37 3.28
CA ALA A 47 10.33 -12.04 3.00
C ALA A 47 9.41 -11.20 2.09
N ASN A 48 8.09 -11.35 2.29
CA ASN A 48 7.02 -10.80 1.47
C ASN A 48 5.74 -10.71 2.34
N CYS A 49 4.69 -10.09 1.82
CA CYS A 49 3.35 -10.06 2.43
C CYS A 49 3.20 -9.23 3.71
N GLU A 50 4.20 -8.43 4.11
CA GLU A 50 4.09 -7.57 5.30
C GLU A 50 3.03 -6.48 5.06
N ASP A 51 2.99 -5.96 3.84
CA ASP A 51 1.98 -5.02 3.37
C ASP A 51 0.58 -5.66 3.37
N ILE A 52 0.46 -6.90 2.92
CA ILE A 52 -0.80 -7.66 2.94
C ILE A 52 -1.30 -7.78 4.37
N LEU A 53 -0.46 -8.28 5.28
CA LEU A 53 -0.83 -8.47 6.67
C LEU A 53 -1.21 -7.16 7.36
N MET A 54 -0.47 -6.08 7.09
CA MET A 54 -0.79 -4.75 7.61
C MET A 54 -2.14 -4.23 7.08
N ASN A 55 -2.45 -4.43 5.80
CA ASN A 55 -3.76 -4.06 5.25
C ASN A 55 -4.89 -4.88 5.88
N PHE A 56 -4.69 -6.19 6.06
CA PHE A 56 -5.65 -7.07 6.74
C PHE A 56 -5.93 -6.58 8.16
N LEU A 57 -4.89 -6.29 8.94
CA LEU A 57 -5.01 -5.79 10.31
C LEU A 57 -5.78 -4.46 10.36
N VAL A 58 -5.37 -3.48 9.55
CA VAL A 58 -6.00 -2.15 9.55
C VAL A 58 -7.46 -2.24 9.10
N ALA A 59 -7.77 -3.01 8.05
CA ALA A 59 -9.13 -3.19 7.57
C ALA A 59 -9.99 -3.97 8.57
N ALA A 60 -9.43 -4.97 9.25
CA ALA A 60 -10.14 -5.72 10.28
C ALA A 60 -10.53 -4.86 11.49
N VAL A 61 -9.65 -3.94 11.91
CA VAL A 61 -9.88 -3.03 13.05
C VAL A 61 -10.80 -1.87 12.67
N THR A 62 -10.57 -1.23 11.52
CA THR A 62 -11.31 -0.02 11.13
C THR A 62 -12.62 -0.31 10.41
N LYS A 63 -12.75 -1.47 9.76
CA LYS A 63 -13.82 -1.80 8.82
C LYS A 63 -13.96 -0.80 7.67
N LEU A 64 -12.88 -0.07 7.37
CA LEU A 64 -12.84 0.93 6.30
C LEU A 64 -11.89 0.49 5.18
N PRO A 65 -12.21 0.81 3.92
CA PRO A 65 -11.32 0.54 2.81
C PRO A 65 -10.16 1.56 2.77
N PRO A 66 -9.11 1.30 1.98
CA PRO A 66 -8.00 2.24 1.86
C PRO A 66 -8.36 3.52 1.10
N ILE A 67 -7.61 4.59 1.36
CA ILE A 67 -7.75 5.88 0.69
C ILE A 67 -6.56 6.08 -0.26
N LYS A 68 -6.84 6.38 -1.54
CA LYS A 68 -5.81 6.77 -2.51
C LYS A 68 -5.57 8.28 -2.45
N VAL A 69 -4.32 8.71 -2.43
CA VAL A 69 -3.94 10.13 -2.55
C VAL A 69 -2.87 10.33 -3.61
N THR A 70 -2.87 11.53 -4.19
CA THR A 70 -2.05 11.95 -5.33
C THR A 70 -0.62 11.42 -5.36
N GLN A 71 -0.16 11.05 -6.54
CA GLN A 71 1.21 10.59 -6.76
C GLN A 71 2.22 11.73 -6.64
N LYS A 72 3.29 11.50 -5.89
CA LYS A 72 4.57 12.18 -6.11
C LYS A 72 5.33 11.38 -7.17
N LYS A 73 5.68 12.00 -8.30
CA LYS A 73 6.26 11.32 -9.49
C LYS A 73 7.58 10.60 -9.22
N GLN A 74 8.27 10.91 -8.12
CA GLN A 74 9.58 10.36 -7.76
C GLN A 74 9.67 8.84 -7.53
N TYR A 75 8.58 8.11 -7.24
CA TYR A 75 8.74 6.68 -6.90
C TYR A 75 9.22 5.82 -8.09
N LYS A 76 8.96 6.25 -9.33
CA LYS A 76 9.40 5.48 -10.52
C LYS A 76 10.90 5.63 -10.82
N GLU A 77 11.52 6.77 -10.52
CA GLU A 77 12.91 7.02 -10.92
C GLU A 77 13.93 6.32 -10.02
N THR A 78 13.70 6.27 -8.70
CA THR A 78 14.65 5.64 -7.76
C THR A 78 14.72 4.11 -7.92
N MET A 79 13.65 3.47 -8.41
CA MET A 79 13.60 2.01 -8.61
C MET A 79 14.23 1.55 -9.93
N MET A 80 14.37 2.44 -10.92
CA MET A 80 14.97 2.11 -12.22
C MET A 80 16.48 2.36 -12.27
N GLN A 81 17.05 3.13 -11.34
CA GLN A 81 18.48 3.41 -11.28
C GLN A 81 19.32 2.33 -10.58
N GLN A 82 18.71 1.37 -9.89
CA GLN A 82 19.44 0.23 -9.32
C GLN A 82 19.59 -0.88 -10.37
N GLY A 83 20.57 -0.71 -11.25
CA GLY A 83 21.07 -1.81 -12.06
C GLY A 83 21.53 -2.99 -11.18
N SER A 84 21.31 -4.21 -11.67
CA SER A 84 21.93 -5.46 -11.19
C SER A 84 21.19 -6.36 -10.17
N LYS A 85 19.86 -6.31 -10.04
CA LYS A 85 19.08 -7.46 -9.54
C LYS A 85 17.80 -7.57 -10.34
N THR A 86 17.50 -8.76 -10.88
CA THR A 86 16.15 -9.07 -11.40
C THR A 86 15.14 -8.56 -10.38
N SER A 87 14.25 -7.65 -10.79
CA SER A 87 13.34 -7.04 -9.82
C SER A 87 12.54 -8.17 -9.17
N ARG A 88 12.52 -8.28 -7.83
CA ARG A 88 11.72 -9.30 -7.11
C ARG A 88 10.24 -9.31 -7.54
N TRP A 89 9.77 -8.17 -8.06
CA TRP A 89 8.43 -7.96 -8.59
C TRP A 89 8.17 -8.63 -9.96
N ALA A 90 9.23 -9.00 -10.69
CA ALA A 90 9.14 -9.64 -12.00
C ALA A 90 9.18 -11.18 -11.91
N ASP A 91 9.35 -11.74 -10.72
CA ASP A 91 9.34 -13.19 -10.48
C ASP A 91 7.88 -13.69 -10.42
N PRO A 92 7.49 -14.68 -11.25
CA PRO A 92 6.15 -15.30 -11.17
C PRO A 92 5.81 -15.85 -9.78
N ASP A 93 6.81 -16.36 -9.05
CA ASP A 93 6.61 -16.94 -7.73
C ASP A 93 6.21 -15.88 -6.69
N HIS A 94 6.62 -14.63 -6.91
CA HIS A 94 6.25 -13.50 -6.04
C HIS A 94 4.73 -13.29 -5.98
N PHE A 95 4.01 -13.47 -7.10
CA PHE A 95 2.55 -13.33 -7.12
C PHE A 95 1.84 -14.54 -6.50
N ALA A 96 2.34 -15.75 -6.76
CA ALA A 96 1.81 -16.96 -6.14
C ALA A 96 1.96 -16.92 -4.61
N GLN A 97 3.11 -16.47 -4.11
CA GLN A 97 3.36 -16.27 -2.68
C GLN A 97 2.35 -15.30 -2.04
N ARG A 98 2.05 -14.17 -2.70
CA ARG A 98 1.05 -13.21 -2.21
C ARG A 98 -0.35 -13.81 -2.10
N GLN A 99 -0.73 -14.67 -3.05
CA GLN A 99 -2.01 -15.39 -2.98
C GLN A 99 -2.04 -16.35 -1.78
N THR A 100 -0.96 -17.09 -1.55
CA THR A 100 -0.83 -17.98 -0.38
C THR A 100 -0.96 -17.21 0.93
N CYS A 101 -0.27 -16.07 1.06
CA CYS A 101 -0.40 -15.20 2.24
C CYS A 101 -1.83 -14.74 2.48
N MET A 102 -2.54 -14.27 1.43
CA MET A 102 -3.93 -13.83 1.56
C MET A 102 -4.84 -14.96 2.08
N ASN A 103 -4.63 -16.19 1.60
CA ASN A 103 -5.41 -17.35 2.03
C ASN A 103 -5.10 -17.73 3.50
N SER A 104 -3.83 -17.73 3.89
CA SER A 104 -3.44 -18.01 5.27
C SER A 104 -3.96 -16.95 6.24
N PHE A 105 -3.89 -15.67 5.87
CA PHE A 105 -4.38 -14.58 6.71
C PHE A 105 -5.91 -14.60 6.83
N SER A 106 -6.65 -14.82 5.74
CA SER A 106 -8.11 -14.93 5.83
C SER A 106 -8.56 -16.11 6.69
N GLY A 107 -7.83 -17.23 6.65
CA GLY A 107 -8.04 -18.36 7.55
C GLY A 107 -7.86 -18.00 9.02
N TRP A 108 -6.80 -17.26 9.37
CA TRP A 108 -6.56 -16.84 10.75
C TRP A 108 -7.55 -15.77 11.25
N PHE A 109 -7.85 -14.76 10.43
CA PHE A 109 -8.83 -13.72 10.76
C PHE A 109 -10.28 -14.27 10.77
N GLY A 110 -10.53 -15.42 10.13
CA GLY A 110 -11.84 -16.05 10.01
C GLY A 110 -12.76 -15.42 8.95
N PHE A 111 -12.31 -14.37 8.26
CA PHE A 111 -13.02 -13.71 7.17
C PHE A 111 -12.03 -12.94 6.28
N MET A 112 -12.52 -12.41 5.15
CA MET A 112 -11.76 -11.51 4.29
C MET A 112 -12.00 -10.04 4.70
N PRO A 113 -11.08 -9.37 5.40
CA PRO A 113 -11.28 -7.99 5.86
C PRO A 113 -11.07 -6.93 4.77
N LEU A 114 -10.42 -7.26 3.66
CA LEU A 114 -10.08 -6.28 2.63
C LEU A 114 -11.32 -5.80 1.88
N LEU A 115 -11.51 -4.48 1.85
CA LEU A 115 -12.63 -3.83 1.17
C LEU A 115 -12.13 -3.00 -0.02
N HIS A 116 -12.84 -3.08 -1.14
CA HIS A 116 -12.54 -2.26 -2.31
C HIS A 116 -12.90 -0.79 -2.09
N SER A 117 -12.04 0.11 -2.57
CA SER A 117 -12.28 1.55 -2.63
C SER A 117 -11.95 2.10 -4.01
N GLN A 118 -12.78 3.04 -4.46
CA GLN A 118 -12.55 3.93 -5.59
C GLN A 118 -12.18 5.35 -5.13
N MET A 119 -12.14 5.58 -3.82
CA MET A 119 -11.97 6.91 -3.25
C MET A 119 -10.55 7.40 -3.51
N ARG A 120 -10.47 8.56 -4.16
CA ARG A 120 -9.23 9.28 -4.42
C ARG A 120 -9.37 10.71 -3.93
N LEU A 121 -8.40 11.15 -3.13
CA LEU A 121 -8.30 12.51 -2.65
C LEU A 121 -7.08 13.18 -3.27
N ASP A 122 -7.33 14.15 -4.14
CA ASP A 122 -6.29 15.01 -4.70
C ASP A 122 -6.39 16.43 -4.13
N PRO A 123 -5.27 17.16 -4.03
CA PRO A 123 -5.29 18.59 -3.76
C PRO A 123 -6.18 19.35 -4.73
N VAL A 124 -6.81 20.41 -4.24
CA VAL A 124 -7.58 21.34 -5.08
C VAL A 124 -6.65 21.93 -6.14
N LEU A 125 -7.12 21.95 -7.39
CA LEU A 125 -6.37 22.38 -8.58
C LEU A 125 -5.23 21.46 -9.03
N PHE A 126 -5.19 20.22 -8.53
CA PHE A 126 -4.22 19.22 -9.02
C PHE A 126 -4.48 18.90 -10.50
N LYS A 127 -3.45 19.10 -11.34
CA LYS A 127 -3.48 19.01 -12.82
C LYS A 127 -4.43 19.97 -13.53
N ASP A 128 -5.03 20.93 -12.82
CA ASP A 128 -5.82 21.98 -13.47
C ASP A 128 -4.92 22.98 -14.21
N GLN A 129 -5.45 23.53 -15.31
CA GLN A 129 -4.79 24.50 -16.20
C GLN A 129 -4.71 25.92 -15.61
N VAL A 130 -4.48 26.03 -14.31
CA VAL A 130 -4.37 27.30 -13.58
C VAL A 130 -2.93 27.55 -13.19
N SER A 131 -2.55 28.83 -13.09
CA SER A 131 -1.20 29.24 -12.69
C SER A 131 -0.77 28.52 -11.40
N ILE A 132 0.47 28.01 -11.39
CA ILE A 132 1.08 27.34 -10.23
C ILE A 132 1.03 28.26 -9.00
N LEU A 133 1.10 29.58 -9.17
CA LEU A 133 1.00 30.53 -8.06
C LEU A 133 -0.34 30.49 -7.32
N ARG A 134 -1.42 30.01 -7.96
CA ARG A 134 -2.73 29.86 -7.32
C ARG A 134 -2.89 28.53 -6.59
N LYS A 135 -2.01 27.55 -6.86
CA LYS A 135 -2.05 26.24 -6.21
C LYS A 135 -1.45 26.38 -4.80
N LYS A 136 -2.14 25.85 -3.78
CA LYS A 136 -1.62 25.81 -2.40
C LYS A 136 -0.40 24.90 -2.28
N TYR A 137 -0.45 23.76 -2.97
CA TYR A 137 0.62 22.75 -2.97
C TYR A 137 1.33 22.71 -4.32
N ARG A 138 2.08 23.79 -4.60
CA ARG A 138 2.72 24.05 -5.90
C ARG A 138 3.71 22.96 -6.33
N ASP A 139 4.40 22.39 -5.36
CA ASP A 139 5.50 21.45 -5.62
C ASP A 139 5.04 20.00 -5.79
N ILE A 140 3.75 19.70 -5.58
CA ILE A 140 3.19 18.34 -5.78
C ILE A 140 3.26 17.92 -7.24
N GLU A 141 3.13 18.86 -8.18
CA GLU A 141 3.19 18.60 -9.62
C GLU A 141 4.61 18.75 -10.21
N ARG A 142 5.56 19.26 -9.41
CA ARG A 142 6.80 19.85 -9.91
C ARG A 142 7.99 18.88 -9.95
N LEU A 143 7.73 17.60 -9.73
CA LEU A 143 8.68 16.49 -9.85
C LEU A 143 8.07 15.52 -10.86
#